data_AF-A0A2T0KSY8-F1
#
_entry.id   AF-A0A2T0KSY8-F1
#
_cell.length_a   1.000
_cell.length_b   1.000
_cell.length_c   1.000
_cell.angle_alpha   90.00
_cell.angle_beta   90.00
_cell.angle_gamma   90.00
#
_symmetry.space_group_name_H-M   'P 1'
#
loop_
_entity.id
_entity.type
_entity.pdbx_description
1 polymer ?
#
loop_
_entity_poly.entity_id
_entity_poly.type
_entity_poly.pdbx_seq_one_letter_code
_entity_poly.pdbx_strand_id
1 'polypeptide(L)'
;MSMPQTDETARVRAALAVIPAEDYGTWVDMAFALKHGLGDAGFEIWDEWSRTAGNYDERAARTTWRSVKESGGKTLASLFWLARQNGFDLRRGHYPDRLATGFVPAPDVLERRAQEAARQQARHAAAAREAQEIWQWARPIGPEHPYLVRKRLEPVPALRELEAPELRALLGYAPASEERPLSGRVLVVPVWIDCAISTLELIDEAGNKSSLAGGVKKGGYWMAGRAPVAGGQTTPILIGEGMATMLSAHRATGWVALAALSSGNLPPVAESVREQFPDADIVVLGELGPGEAKARQAADASRARVVLPVFAVDAQIDDKAPTDFNDMAVLSGSAHVGKHLCEIVGRDFMPVVERARLPAGMANGRSNGRESDEPMEDMMGNVKEKLVNAGDDTPRRHTSKRSAPKPTIPSETPEPVTASAEAQPAGDRSTAVPAGDTPAAEPRRFAPTRPPVGEPLFAVGDVPDEVRALAEHRFGSPLRMGTPRENGGPYRGEVFNTERYLIQEVATRSVVFHPKTQMEFVSERLRWMDENARLNGSELQVGYEGDRPRVYPWDRARDLLDRTVGSLKKSARELNFSPNLEGMLDQLQARSWVRIREARTAALEQSKDRSASHDPPRPDR
;
A
#
# COMPACT_ATOMS: atom_id res chain seq x y z
N MET A 1 -12.25 -52.01 -46.57
CA MET A 1 -12.32 -50.54 -46.47
C MET A 1 -12.10 -50.18 -45.01
N SER A 2 -10.91 -49.69 -44.67
CA SER A 2 -10.60 -49.24 -43.30
C SER A 2 -11.22 -47.85 -43.12
N MET A 3 -12.12 -47.69 -42.15
CA MET A 3 -12.68 -46.39 -41.79
C MET A 3 -11.51 -45.46 -41.40
N PRO A 4 -11.46 -44.21 -41.89
CA PRO A 4 -10.40 -43.29 -41.50
C PRO A 4 -10.53 -43.01 -40.01
N GLN A 5 -9.51 -43.41 -39.25
CA GLN A 5 -9.40 -43.22 -37.82
C GLN A 5 -9.39 -41.71 -37.56
N THR A 6 -10.53 -41.16 -37.14
CA THR A 6 -10.66 -39.75 -36.82
C THR A 6 -9.84 -39.51 -35.55
N ASP A 7 -8.85 -38.63 -35.59
CA ASP A 7 -8.15 -38.22 -34.38
C ASP A 7 -9.15 -37.48 -33.47
N GLU A 8 -9.63 -38.20 -32.45
CA GLU A 8 -10.65 -37.72 -31.52
C GLU A 8 -10.16 -36.49 -30.74
N THR A 9 -8.85 -36.41 -30.50
CA THR A 9 -8.20 -35.25 -29.86
C THR A 9 -8.30 -34.00 -30.73
N ALA A 10 -7.96 -34.11 -32.01
CA ALA A 10 -8.09 -33.01 -32.97
C ALA A 10 -9.56 -32.56 -33.13
N ARG A 11 -10.48 -33.52 -33.09
CA ARG A 11 -11.92 -33.25 -33.16
C ARG A 11 -12.45 -32.54 -31.90
N VAL A 12 -12.00 -32.93 -30.70
CA VAL A 12 -12.32 -32.26 -29.44
C VAL A 12 -11.78 -30.83 -29.40
N ARG A 13 -10.52 -30.63 -29.83
CA ARG A 13 -9.91 -29.29 -29.94
C ARG A 13 -10.70 -28.37 -30.87
N ALA A 14 -11.04 -28.85 -32.07
CA ALA A 14 -11.82 -28.09 -33.03
C ALA A 14 -13.23 -27.75 -32.51
N ALA A 15 -13.84 -28.64 -31.72
CA ALA A 15 -15.15 -28.41 -31.11
C ALA A 15 -15.11 -27.37 -29.98
N LEU A 16 -14.07 -27.41 -29.13
CA LEU A 16 -13.86 -26.41 -28.09
C LEU A 16 -13.56 -25.03 -28.66
N ALA A 17 -12.86 -24.95 -29.80
CA ALA A 17 -12.43 -23.69 -30.40
C ALA A 17 -13.59 -22.77 -30.82
N VAL A 18 -14.80 -23.31 -31.02
CA VAL A 18 -15.99 -22.52 -31.33
C VAL A 18 -16.81 -22.14 -30.09
N ILE A 19 -16.44 -22.62 -28.90
CA ILE A 19 -17.18 -22.37 -27.65
C ILE A 19 -16.43 -21.30 -26.84
N PRO A 20 -17.08 -20.21 -26.43
CA PRO A 20 -16.49 -19.22 -25.53
C PRO A 20 -16.19 -19.80 -24.14
N ALA A 21 -15.06 -19.42 -23.54
CA ALA A 21 -14.57 -19.99 -22.28
C ALA A 21 -14.91 -19.12 -21.05
N GLU A 22 -15.59 -17.99 -21.22
CA GLU A 22 -15.83 -17.00 -20.16
C GLU A 22 -16.92 -17.40 -19.17
N ASP A 23 -17.92 -18.16 -19.62
CA ASP A 23 -19.05 -18.57 -18.81
C ASP A 23 -18.67 -19.71 -17.85
N TYR A 24 -18.82 -19.48 -16.55
CA TYR A 24 -18.39 -20.43 -15.51
C TYR A 24 -19.10 -21.78 -15.61
N GLY A 25 -20.41 -21.78 -15.89
CA GLY A 25 -21.19 -23.02 -16.00
C GLY A 25 -20.70 -23.88 -17.18
N THR A 26 -20.54 -23.25 -18.34
CA THR A 26 -19.98 -23.87 -19.54
C THR A 26 -18.55 -24.37 -19.30
N TRP A 27 -17.73 -23.55 -18.66
CA TRP A 27 -16.34 -23.86 -18.36
C TRP A 27 -16.18 -25.12 -17.49
N VAL A 28 -16.98 -25.25 -16.43
CA VAL A 28 -17.04 -26.45 -15.58
C VAL A 28 -17.61 -27.64 -16.34
N ASP A 29 -18.68 -27.45 -17.12
CA ASP A 29 -19.27 -28.52 -17.92
C ASP A 29 -18.28 -29.12 -18.94
N MET A 30 -17.45 -28.27 -19.55
CA MET A 30 -16.40 -28.72 -20.46
C MET A 30 -15.29 -29.47 -19.71
N ALA A 31 -14.97 -29.07 -18.48
CA ALA A 31 -14.02 -29.81 -17.64
C ALA A 31 -14.52 -31.25 -17.39
N PHE A 32 -15.81 -31.41 -17.03
CA PHE A 32 -16.44 -32.73 -16.90
C PHE A 32 -16.44 -33.52 -18.21
N ALA A 33 -16.84 -32.89 -19.32
CA ALA A 33 -16.91 -33.55 -20.63
C ALA A 33 -15.54 -34.07 -21.08
N LEU A 34 -14.48 -33.27 -20.93
CA LEU A 34 -13.12 -33.65 -21.32
C LEU A 34 -12.52 -34.69 -20.39
N LYS A 35 -12.74 -34.58 -19.07
CA LYS A 35 -12.22 -35.58 -18.12
C LYS A 35 -12.90 -36.94 -18.30
N HIS A 36 -14.20 -36.97 -18.60
CA HIS A 36 -14.90 -38.21 -18.95
C HIS A 36 -14.36 -38.83 -20.26
N GLY A 37 -14.09 -38.01 -21.28
CA GLY A 37 -13.71 -38.50 -22.61
C GLY A 37 -12.23 -38.87 -22.76
N LEU A 38 -11.35 -38.11 -22.13
CA LEU A 38 -9.90 -38.17 -22.33
C LEU A 38 -9.12 -38.44 -21.03
N GLY A 39 -9.80 -38.63 -19.90
CA GLY A 39 -9.16 -38.77 -18.59
C GLY A 39 -8.35 -37.51 -18.22
N ASP A 40 -7.29 -37.71 -17.44
CA ASP A 40 -6.41 -36.61 -17.01
C ASP A 40 -5.64 -35.94 -18.16
N ALA A 41 -5.46 -36.63 -19.29
CA ALA A 41 -4.83 -36.03 -20.49
C ALA A 41 -5.67 -34.89 -21.10
N GLY A 42 -6.98 -34.84 -20.79
CA GLY A 42 -7.86 -33.75 -21.20
C GLY A 42 -7.55 -32.40 -20.53
N PHE A 43 -6.78 -32.37 -19.44
CA PHE A 43 -6.48 -31.15 -18.71
C PHE A 43 -5.73 -30.14 -19.58
N GLU A 44 -4.73 -30.59 -20.34
CA GLU A 44 -3.92 -29.68 -21.17
C GLU A 44 -4.77 -28.95 -22.21
N ILE A 45 -5.67 -29.67 -22.87
CA ILE A 45 -6.57 -29.12 -23.89
C ILE A 45 -7.57 -28.15 -23.25
N TRP A 46 -8.17 -28.54 -22.12
CA TRP A 46 -9.13 -27.70 -21.42
C TRP A 46 -8.47 -26.44 -20.86
N ASP A 47 -7.27 -26.55 -20.28
CA ASP A 47 -6.53 -25.42 -19.72
C ASP A 47 -6.07 -24.43 -20.80
N GLU A 48 -5.61 -24.95 -21.95
CA GLU A 48 -5.26 -24.14 -23.11
C GLU A 48 -6.47 -23.38 -23.66
N TRP A 49 -7.63 -24.04 -23.79
CA TRP A 49 -8.91 -23.40 -24.14
C TRP A 49 -9.33 -22.36 -23.10
N SER A 50 -9.21 -22.70 -21.82
CA SER A 50 -9.55 -21.80 -20.70
C SER A 50 -8.72 -20.52 -20.73
N ARG A 51 -7.46 -20.59 -21.16
CA ARG A 51 -6.57 -19.43 -21.32
C ARG A 51 -7.01 -18.46 -22.42
N THR A 52 -8.02 -18.78 -23.22
CA THR A 52 -8.63 -17.81 -24.13
C THR A 52 -9.60 -16.86 -23.44
N ALA A 53 -10.13 -17.23 -22.27
CA ALA A 53 -11.07 -16.38 -21.52
C ALA A 53 -10.31 -15.26 -20.78
N GLY A 54 -10.79 -14.02 -20.83
CA GLY A 54 -10.09 -12.93 -20.13
C GLY A 54 -10.18 -12.98 -18.61
N ASN A 55 -11.11 -13.74 -18.04
CA ASN A 55 -11.25 -14.00 -16.61
C ASN A 55 -10.54 -15.29 -16.15
N TYR A 56 -9.65 -15.86 -16.96
CA TYR A 56 -8.91 -17.08 -16.61
C TYR A 56 -7.99 -16.90 -15.39
N ASP A 57 -8.03 -17.88 -14.48
CA ASP A 57 -7.11 -18.03 -13.36
C ASP A 57 -6.56 -19.47 -13.32
N GLU A 58 -5.23 -19.61 -13.36
CA GLU A 58 -4.56 -20.92 -13.43
C GLU A 58 -4.81 -21.77 -12.17
N ARG A 59 -4.91 -21.16 -10.99
CA ARG A 59 -5.14 -21.89 -9.74
C ARG A 59 -6.57 -22.40 -9.68
N ALA A 60 -7.53 -21.60 -10.10
CA ALA A 60 -8.93 -21.99 -10.24
C ALA A 60 -9.04 -23.15 -11.23
N ALA A 61 -8.38 -23.07 -12.39
CA ALA A 61 -8.37 -24.16 -13.38
C ALA A 61 -7.89 -25.49 -12.78
N ARG A 62 -6.72 -25.49 -12.13
CA ARG A 62 -6.17 -26.69 -11.48
C ARG A 62 -7.08 -27.24 -10.38
N THR A 63 -7.70 -26.36 -9.60
CA THR A 63 -8.58 -26.75 -8.48
C THR A 63 -9.88 -27.37 -9.00
N THR A 64 -10.51 -26.72 -9.98
CA THR A 64 -11.71 -27.23 -10.64
C THR A 64 -11.44 -28.58 -11.27
N TRP A 65 -10.35 -28.74 -12.04
CA TRP A 65 -10.03 -30.01 -12.68
C TRP A 65 -9.88 -31.18 -11.68
N ARG A 66 -9.26 -30.92 -10.51
CA ARG A 66 -9.15 -31.92 -9.44
C ARG A 66 -10.48 -32.28 -8.80
N SER A 67 -11.42 -31.34 -8.73
CA SER A 67 -12.76 -31.56 -8.17
C SER A 67 -13.69 -32.36 -9.09
N VAL A 68 -13.45 -32.29 -10.40
CA VAL A 68 -14.21 -33.00 -11.43
C VAL A 68 -13.90 -34.51 -11.37
N LYS A 69 -14.94 -35.34 -11.41
CA LYS A 69 -14.82 -36.81 -11.46
C LYS A 69 -15.19 -37.34 -12.84
N GLU A 70 -14.58 -38.43 -13.25
CA GLU A 70 -14.87 -39.13 -14.52
C GLU A 70 -16.33 -39.63 -14.59
N SER A 71 -16.95 -39.90 -13.45
CA SER A 71 -18.36 -40.31 -13.34
C SER A 71 -19.36 -39.14 -13.40
N GLY A 72 -18.95 -37.98 -13.91
CA GLY A 72 -19.80 -36.81 -14.03
C GLY A 72 -20.86 -36.96 -15.12
N GLY A 73 -22.01 -36.30 -14.97
CA GLY A 73 -23.13 -36.40 -15.91
C GLY A 73 -22.92 -35.74 -17.28
N LYS A 74 -21.74 -35.17 -17.56
CA LYS A 74 -21.40 -34.51 -18.82
C LYS A 74 -20.33 -35.33 -19.54
N THR A 75 -20.53 -35.56 -20.83
CA THR A 75 -19.64 -36.37 -21.66
C THR A 75 -19.21 -35.58 -22.90
N LEU A 76 -18.34 -36.14 -23.75
CA LEU A 76 -17.99 -35.53 -25.04
C LEU A 76 -19.23 -35.24 -25.91
N ALA A 77 -20.33 -35.98 -25.74
CA ALA A 77 -21.58 -35.67 -26.42
C ALA A 77 -22.13 -34.28 -26.05
N SER A 78 -21.97 -33.86 -24.78
CA SER A 78 -22.35 -32.53 -24.31
C SER A 78 -21.49 -31.44 -24.95
N LEU A 79 -20.17 -31.66 -25.05
CA LEU A 79 -19.25 -30.78 -25.77
C LEU A 79 -19.69 -30.62 -27.23
N PHE A 80 -19.90 -31.73 -27.95
CA PHE A 80 -20.28 -31.69 -29.37
C PHE A 80 -21.67 -31.08 -29.60
N TRP A 81 -22.60 -31.27 -28.67
CA TRP A 81 -23.92 -30.65 -28.71
C TRP A 81 -23.83 -29.13 -28.57
N LEU A 82 -22.99 -28.64 -27.66
CA LEU A 82 -22.76 -27.21 -27.45
C LEU A 82 -21.96 -26.59 -28.60
N ALA A 83 -20.94 -27.29 -29.10
CA ALA A 83 -20.17 -26.88 -30.27
C ALA A 83 -21.08 -26.72 -31.49
N ARG A 84 -22.03 -27.65 -31.71
CA ARG A 84 -23.01 -27.56 -32.81
C ARG A 84 -23.88 -26.31 -32.73
N GLN A 85 -24.27 -25.90 -31.52
CA GLN A 85 -25.01 -24.64 -31.32
C GLN A 85 -24.17 -23.41 -31.66
N ASN A 86 -22.85 -23.50 -31.52
CA ASN A 86 -21.90 -22.48 -31.92
C ASN A 86 -21.37 -22.67 -33.36
N GLY A 87 -22.09 -23.44 -34.20
CA GLY A 87 -21.80 -23.56 -35.63
C GLY A 87 -20.82 -24.68 -36.03
N PHE A 88 -20.48 -25.61 -35.12
CA PHE A 88 -19.63 -26.76 -35.44
C PHE A 88 -20.36 -27.82 -36.29
N ASP A 89 -19.69 -28.28 -37.37
CA ASP A 89 -20.21 -29.35 -38.23
C ASP A 89 -19.74 -30.74 -37.77
N LEU A 90 -20.66 -31.53 -37.20
CA LEU A 90 -20.39 -32.89 -36.72
C LEU A 90 -20.08 -33.91 -37.82
N ARG A 91 -20.41 -33.62 -39.09
CA ARG A 91 -20.27 -34.57 -40.22
C ARG A 91 -18.89 -34.52 -40.87
N ARG A 92 -18.04 -33.56 -40.51
CA ARG A 92 -16.65 -33.49 -40.98
C ARG A 92 -15.86 -34.69 -40.43
N GLY A 93 -15.34 -35.52 -41.33
CA GLY A 93 -14.47 -36.66 -41.01
C GLY A 93 -12.97 -36.30 -40.90
N HIS A 94 -12.58 -35.08 -41.27
CA HIS A 94 -11.20 -34.58 -41.16
C HIS A 94 -11.22 -33.11 -40.75
N TYR A 95 -10.57 -32.77 -39.64
CA TYR A 95 -10.36 -31.39 -39.20
C TYR A 95 -8.93 -31.01 -39.57
N PRO A 96 -8.72 -29.99 -40.43
CA PRO A 96 -7.37 -29.59 -40.80
C PRO A 96 -6.58 -29.16 -39.56
N ASP A 97 -5.30 -29.49 -39.53
CA ASP A 97 -4.33 -29.14 -38.46
C ASP A 97 -4.34 -27.63 -38.13
N ARG A 98 -4.74 -26.79 -39.10
CA ARG A 98 -4.95 -25.34 -38.93
C ARG A 98 -6.12 -24.93 -38.01
N LEU A 99 -7.11 -25.79 -37.80
CA LEU A 99 -8.18 -25.60 -36.80
C LEU A 99 -7.81 -26.22 -35.44
N ALA A 100 -6.70 -26.98 -35.39
CA ALA A 100 -6.14 -27.62 -34.19
C ALA A 100 -4.90 -26.88 -33.65
N THR A 101 -4.47 -25.80 -34.31
CA THR A 101 -3.28 -25.01 -33.96
C THR A 101 -3.63 -23.97 -32.90
N GLY A 102 -3.58 -24.42 -31.66
CA GLY A 102 -3.51 -23.58 -30.46
C GLY A 102 -4.75 -22.74 -30.16
N PHE A 103 -5.18 -22.75 -28.91
CA PHE A 103 -6.19 -21.80 -28.47
C PHE A 103 -5.52 -20.42 -28.30
N VAL A 104 -5.51 -19.61 -29.36
CA VAL A 104 -4.92 -18.26 -29.31
C VAL A 104 -5.94 -17.32 -28.66
N PRO A 105 -5.61 -16.66 -27.54
CA PRO A 105 -6.49 -15.66 -26.95
C PRO A 105 -6.74 -14.55 -27.95
N ALA A 106 -8.01 -14.15 -28.12
CA ALA A 106 -8.35 -13.08 -29.02
C ALA A 106 -7.65 -11.77 -28.62
N PRO A 107 -7.29 -10.87 -29.56
CA PRO A 107 -6.53 -9.66 -29.26
C PRO A 107 -7.16 -8.77 -28.18
N ASP A 108 -8.49 -8.70 -28.12
CA ASP A 108 -9.27 -8.00 -27.10
C ASP A 108 -9.10 -8.60 -25.70
N VAL A 109 -8.96 -9.93 -25.59
CA VAL A 109 -8.68 -10.61 -24.33
C VAL A 109 -7.27 -10.28 -23.84
N LEU A 110 -6.28 -10.29 -24.74
CA LEU A 110 -4.91 -9.89 -24.40
C LEU A 110 -4.84 -8.43 -23.98
N GLU A 111 -5.54 -7.53 -24.67
CA GLU A 111 -5.65 -6.13 -24.29
C GLU A 111 -6.32 -5.96 -22.92
N ARG A 112 -7.41 -6.66 -22.63
CA ARG A 112 -8.07 -6.62 -21.31
C ARG A 112 -7.12 -7.08 -20.21
N ARG A 113 -6.41 -8.20 -20.40
CA ARG A 113 -5.40 -8.68 -19.45
C ARG A 113 -4.26 -7.69 -19.24
N ALA A 114 -3.75 -7.11 -20.33
CA ALA A 114 -2.71 -6.09 -20.24
C ALA A 114 -3.20 -4.86 -19.49
N GLN A 115 -4.45 -4.43 -19.71
CA GLN A 115 -5.07 -3.33 -18.99
C GLN A 115 -5.28 -3.64 -17.51
N GLU A 116 -5.74 -4.84 -17.17
CA GLU A 116 -5.94 -5.28 -15.78
C GLU A 116 -4.61 -5.42 -15.04
N ALA A 117 -3.61 -6.04 -15.66
CA ALA A 117 -2.25 -6.13 -15.12
C ALA A 117 -1.63 -4.73 -14.94
N ALA A 118 -1.81 -3.82 -15.90
CA ALA A 118 -1.36 -2.43 -15.78
C ALA A 118 -2.09 -1.69 -14.65
N ARG A 119 -3.40 -1.88 -14.49
CA ARG A 119 -4.18 -1.31 -13.37
C ARG A 119 -3.72 -1.87 -12.03
N GLN A 120 -3.46 -3.17 -11.94
CA GLN A 120 -2.96 -3.80 -10.73
C GLN A 120 -1.55 -3.30 -10.39
N GLN A 121 -0.65 -3.23 -11.37
CA GLN A 121 0.69 -2.70 -11.18
C GLN A 121 0.65 -1.23 -10.75
N ALA A 122 -0.23 -0.41 -11.34
CA ALA A 122 -0.41 0.98 -10.94
C ALA A 122 -0.92 1.12 -9.50
N ARG A 123 -1.84 0.22 -9.06
CA ARG A 123 -2.31 0.16 -7.67
C ARG A 123 -1.18 -0.20 -6.72
N HIS A 124 -0.39 -1.23 -7.03
CA HIS A 124 0.75 -1.63 -6.22
C HIS A 124 1.81 -0.52 -6.12
N ALA A 125 2.13 0.14 -7.23
CA ALA A 125 3.06 1.27 -7.24
C ALA A 125 2.54 2.47 -6.44
N ALA A 126 1.21 2.71 -6.44
CA ALA A 126 0.61 3.76 -5.62
C ALA A 126 0.71 3.44 -4.12
N ALA A 127 0.40 2.19 -3.73
CA ALA A 127 0.53 1.75 -2.34
C ALA A 127 1.98 1.78 -1.84
N ALA A 128 2.96 1.44 -2.69
CA ALA A 128 4.38 1.55 -2.35
C ALA A 128 4.81 3.01 -2.10
N ARG A 129 4.33 3.97 -2.91
CA ARG A 129 4.57 5.41 -2.67
C ARG A 129 3.94 5.87 -1.36
N GLU A 130 2.69 5.51 -1.11
CA GLU A 130 2.00 5.84 0.15
C GLU A 130 2.71 5.21 1.36
N ALA A 131 3.19 3.97 1.24
CA ALA A 131 4.00 3.31 2.26
C ALA A 131 5.30 4.08 2.56
N GLN A 132 6.00 4.53 1.51
CA GLN A 132 7.22 5.32 1.63
C GLN A 132 6.95 6.68 2.29
N GLU A 133 5.87 7.37 1.90
CA GLU A 133 5.46 8.65 2.48
C GLU A 133 5.13 8.50 3.97
N ILE A 134 4.34 7.47 4.32
CA ILE A 134 4.01 7.17 5.73
C ILE A 134 5.27 6.81 6.50
N TRP A 135 6.18 6.02 5.92
CA TRP A 135 7.44 5.67 6.56
C TRP A 135 8.29 6.91 6.86
N GLN A 136 8.45 7.81 5.88
CA GLN A 136 9.18 9.07 6.05
C GLN A 136 8.52 9.99 7.09
N TRP A 137 7.19 10.01 7.11
CA TRP A 137 6.37 10.78 8.04
C TRP A 137 6.40 10.22 9.48
N ALA A 138 6.48 8.90 9.61
CA ALA A 138 6.52 8.20 10.88
C ALA A 138 7.76 8.61 11.68
N ARG A 139 7.56 8.77 12.99
CA ARG A 139 8.63 9.19 13.90
C ARG A 139 9.42 7.98 14.39
N PRO A 140 10.70 8.14 14.77
CA PRO A 140 11.40 7.12 15.54
C PRO A 140 10.59 6.73 16.77
N ILE A 141 10.68 5.45 17.15
CA ILE A 141 9.91 4.94 18.28
C ILE A 141 10.32 5.65 19.57
N GLY A 142 9.32 6.19 20.27
CA GLY A 142 9.50 6.83 21.56
C GLY A 142 9.80 5.81 22.67
N PRO A 143 10.29 6.26 23.83
CA PRO A 143 10.48 5.37 24.96
C PRO A 143 9.17 4.67 25.35
N GLU A 144 9.30 3.45 25.88
CA GLU A 144 8.20 2.68 26.45
C GLU A 144 7.01 2.49 25.48
N HIS A 145 7.26 2.23 24.19
CA HIS A 145 6.18 1.88 23.25
C HIS A 145 5.39 0.66 23.78
N PRO A 146 4.05 0.70 23.94
CA PRO A 146 3.33 -0.27 24.75
C PRO A 146 3.43 -1.70 24.19
N TYR A 147 3.35 -1.85 22.87
CA TYR A 147 3.58 -3.13 22.21
C TYR A 147 4.98 -3.70 22.48
N LEU A 148 6.04 -2.89 22.34
CA LEU A 148 7.41 -3.35 22.54
C LEU A 148 7.68 -3.69 24.00
N VAL A 149 7.18 -2.89 24.95
CA VAL A 149 7.27 -3.17 26.39
C VAL A 149 6.61 -4.51 26.71
N ARG A 150 5.39 -4.74 26.21
CA ARG A 150 4.68 -6.01 26.41
C ARG A 150 5.44 -7.19 25.81
N LYS A 151 6.04 -7.01 24.63
CA LYS A 151 6.89 -8.03 23.99
C LYS A 151 8.31 -8.10 24.55
N ARG A 152 8.68 -7.26 25.52
CA ARG A 152 10.03 -7.11 26.11
C ARG A 152 11.13 -6.85 25.08
N LEU A 153 10.81 -6.02 24.11
CA LEU A 153 11.70 -5.55 23.05
C LEU A 153 12.05 -4.09 23.29
N GLU A 154 13.21 -3.65 22.82
CA GLU A 154 13.56 -2.22 22.78
C GLU A 154 13.47 -1.72 21.34
N PRO A 155 13.27 -0.40 21.17
CA PRO A 155 13.24 0.25 19.86
C PRO A 155 14.46 -0.06 18.98
N VAL A 156 14.24 -0.13 17.67
CA VAL A 156 15.30 -0.18 16.66
C VAL A 156 15.00 0.81 15.52
N PRO A 157 16.02 1.36 14.84
CA PRO A 157 15.82 2.31 13.74
C PRO A 157 15.01 1.76 12.56
N ALA A 158 15.00 0.43 12.40
CA ALA A 158 14.22 -0.27 11.39
C ALA A 158 12.71 -0.29 11.67
N LEU A 159 12.25 0.33 12.75
CA LEU A 159 10.84 0.49 13.09
C LEU A 159 10.54 1.96 13.39
N ARG A 160 9.30 2.38 13.11
CA ARG A 160 8.79 3.71 13.41
C ARG A 160 7.42 3.61 14.08
N GLU A 161 6.90 4.74 14.57
CA GLU A 161 5.57 4.81 15.18
C GLU A 161 4.75 5.99 14.64
N LEU A 162 3.43 5.85 14.73
CA LEU A 162 2.43 6.89 14.49
C LEU A 162 1.26 6.72 15.45
N GLU A 163 0.55 7.81 15.75
CA GLU A 163 -0.73 7.70 16.47
C GLU A 163 -1.82 7.18 15.52
N ALA A 164 -2.74 6.33 15.99
CA ALA A 164 -3.82 5.81 15.17
C ALA A 164 -4.69 6.91 14.50
N PRO A 165 -5.03 8.04 15.17
CA PRO A 165 -5.71 9.15 14.50
C PRO A 165 -4.88 9.81 13.39
N GLU A 166 -3.57 9.93 13.57
CA GLU A 166 -2.65 10.48 12.57
C GLU A 166 -2.59 9.54 11.35
N LEU A 167 -2.42 8.25 11.59
CA LEU A 167 -2.42 7.23 10.54
C LEU A 167 -3.74 7.22 9.74
N ARG A 168 -4.89 7.35 10.43
CA ARG A 168 -6.20 7.48 9.78
C ARG A 168 -6.29 8.73 8.92
N ALA A 169 -5.75 9.85 9.38
CA ALA A 169 -5.73 11.11 8.62
C ALA A 169 -4.81 11.02 7.40
N LEU A 170 -3.71 10.26 7.50
CA LEU A 170 -2.78 10.02 6.39
C LEU A 170 -3.43 9.17 5.30
N LEU A 171 -4.06 8.07 5.69
CA LEU A 171 -4.64 7.06 4.79
C LEU A 171 -6.03 7.39 4.26
N GLY A 172 -6.79 8.23 4.97
CA GLY A 172 -8.19 8.50 4.64
C GLY A 172 -9.15 7.37 5.03
N TYR A 173 -8.66 6.28 5.62
CA TYR A 173 -9.43 5.20 6.21
C TYR A 173 -8.79 4.76 7.54
N ALA A 174 -9.52 4.02 8.37
CA ALA A 174 -8.98 3.47 9.61
C ALA A 174 -8.47 2.04 9.37
N PRO A 175 -7.15 1.78 9.43
CA PRO A 175 -6.64 0.41 9.39
C PRO A 175 -7.27 -0.41 10.50
N ALA A 176 -7.65 -1.64 10.19
CA ALA A 176 -8.35 -2.52 11.11
C ALA A 176 -7.78 -3.94 11.08
N SER A 177 -7.97 -4.63 12.20
CA SER A 177 -7.69 -6.05 12.40
C SER A 177 -8.99 -6.71 12.86
N GLU A 178 -9.46 -7.75 12.18
CA GLU A 178 -10.75 -8.39 12.48
C GLU A 178 -11.89 -7.35 12.66
N GLU A 179 -11.96 -6.40 11.71
CA GLU A 179 -12.93 -5.30 11.68
C GLU A 179 -12.82 -4.26 12.81
N ARG A 180 -11.86 -4.43 13.72
CA ARG A 180 -11.59 -3.46 14.79
C ARG A 180 -10.49 -2.50 14.36
N PRO A 181 -10.75 -1.18 14.33
CA PRO A 181 -9.73 -0.18 14.04
C PRO A 181 -8.54 -0.29 15.00
N LEU A 182 -7.33 -0.10 14.45
CA LEU A 182 -6.12 0.03 15.26
C LEU A 182 -6.24 1.25 16.20
N SER A 183 -5.61 1.15 17.37
CA SER A 183 -5.74 2.16 18.44
C SER A 183 -4.41 2.51 19.10
N GLY A 184 -4.33 3.70 19.69
CA GLY A 184 -3.14 4.19 20.39
C GLY A 184 -1.93 4.39 19.47
N ARG A 185 -0.73 4.14 20.00
CA ARG A 185 0.53 4.16 19.25
C ARG A 185 0.68 2.90 18.40
N VAL A 186 0.68 3.11 17.09
CA VAL A 186 0.81 2.10 16.07
C VAL A 186 2.26 2.03 15.60
N LEU A 187 2.86 0.85 15.70
CA LEU A 187 4.14 0.57 15.05
C LEU A 187 3.94 0.47 13.54
N VAL A 188 4.85 1.11 12.83
CA VAL A 188 4.99 1.06 11.39
C VAL A 188 6.18 0.16 11.07
N VAL A 189 5.89 -1.00 10.46
CA VAL A 189 6.87 -2.01 10.07
C VAL A 189 6.98 -2.02 8.55
N PRO A 190 8.11 -1.57 7.97
CA PRO A 190 8.27 -1.49 6.52
C PRO A 190 8.52 -2.88 5.94
N VAL A 191 7.89 -3.16 4.79
CA VAL A 191 8.09 -4.39 4.03
C VAL A 191 8.88 -4.08 2.78
N TRP A 192 10.08 -4.64 2.68
CA TRP A 192 11.04 -4.39 1.61
C TRP A 192 10.95 -5.45 0.53
N ILE A 193 10.97 -5.02 -0.72
CA ILE A 193 11.18 -5.86 -1.92
C ILE A 193 12.18 -5.11 -2.79
N ASP A 194 13.24 -5.77 -3.26
CA ASP A 194 14.27 -5.18 -4.13
C ASP A 194 14.81 -3.83 -3.64
N CYS A 195 15.09 -3.73 -2.33
CA CYS A 195 15.58 -2.52 -1.65
C CYS A 195 14.61 -1.31 -1.64
N ALA A 196 13.34 -1.50 -2.00
CA ALA A 196 12.31 -0.48 -1.89
C ALA A 196 11.20 -0.90 -0.91
N ILE A 197 10.61 0.07 -0.20
CA ILE A 197 9.41 -0.18 0.60
C ILE A 197 8.25 -0.46 -0.37
N SER A 198 7.69 -1.66 -0.26
CA SER A 198 6.56 -2.11 -1.07
C SER A 198 5.22 -1.91 -0.34
N THR A 199 5.22 -2.09 0.98
CA THR A 199 4.03 -1.95 1.83
C THR A 199 4.44 -1.78 3.29
N LEU A 200 3.45 -1.62 4.18
CA LEU A 200 3.63 -1.53 5.64
C LEU A 200 2.78 -2.60 6.34
N GLU A 201 3.33 -3.19 7.39
CA GLU A 201 2.57 -3.84 8.45
C GLU A 201 2.43 -2.88 9.64
N LEU A 202 1.20 -2.74 10.13
CA LEU A 202 0.79 -1.81 11.15
C LEU A 202 0.41 -2.61 12.39
N ILE A 203 0.99 -2.30 13.54
CA ILE A 203 0.77 -3.07 14.77
C ILE A 203 0.39 -2.11 15.90
N ASP A 204 -0.82 -2.24 16.44
CA ASP A 204 -1.27 -1.40 17.55
C ASP A 204 -0.71 -1.83 18.92
N GLU A 205 -1.05 -1.08 19.97
CA GLU A 205 -0.57 -1.33 21.33
C GLU A 205 -0.96 -2.72 21.87
N ALA A 206 -2.16 -3.19 21.50
CA ALA A 206 -2.69 -4.51 21.86
C ALA A 206 -2.07 -5.63 21.01
N GLY A 207 -1.35 -5.29 19.93
CA GLY A 207 -0.74 -6.22 19.00
C GLY A 207 -1.66 -6.70 17.89
N ASN A 208 -2.79 -6.02 17.69
CA ASN A 208 -3.62 -6.20 16.52
C ASN A 208 -2.84 -5.72 15.29
N LYS A 209 -2.95 -6.44 14.18
CA LYS A 209 -2.14 -6.20 12.99
C LYS A 209 -3.01 -5.87 11.80
N SER A 210 -2.59 -4.90 11.01
CA SER A 210 -3.19 -4.57 9.72
C SER A 210 -2.10 -4.40 8.66
N SER A 211 -2.41 -4.66 7.41
CA SER A 211 -1.50 -4.36 6.29
C SER A 211 -2.02 -3.16 5.52
N LEU A 212 -1.12 -2.34 4.98
CA LEU A 212 -1.50 -1.24 4.10
C LEU A 212 -2.25 -1.78 2.87
N ALA A 213 -3.40 -1.18 2.56
CA ALA A 213 -4.25 -1.63 1.49
C ALA A 213 -3.58 -1.46 0.12
N GLY A 214 -3.72 -2.46 -0.76
CA GLY A 214 -3.14 -2.41 -2.11
C GLY A 214 -1.64 -2.66 -2.21
N GLY A 215 -0.92 -2.75 -1.08
CA GLY A 215 0.52 -3.03 -1.06
C GLY A 215 0.85 -4.50 -1.35
N VAL A 216 2.08 -4.75 -1.81
CA VAL A 216 2.56 -6.11 -2.11
C VAL A 216 3.41 -6.63 -0.95
N LYS A 217 2.92 -7.67 -0.27
CA LYS A 217 3.68 -8.36 0.79
C LYS A 217 4.43 -9.60 0.28
N LYS A 218 3.94 -10.25 -0.79
CA LYS A 218 4.50 -11.51 -1.30
C LYS A 218 5.98 -11.33 -1.68
N GLY A 219 6.86 -12.14 -1.10
CA GLY A 219 8.31 -12.08 -1.30
C GLY A 219 9.02 -10.97 -0.53
N GLY A 220 8.28 -10.06 0.10
CA GLY A 220 8.84 -8.97 0.89
C GLY A 220 9.04 -9.32 2.36
N TYR A 221 9.97 -8.63 3.01
CA TYR A 221 10.34 -8.88 4.39
C TYR A 221 10.68 -7.60 5.15
N TRP A 222 10.63 -7.68 6.48
CA TRP A 222 11.25 -6.71 7.37
C TRP A 222 12.61 -7.24 7.85
N MET A 223 13.61 -6.38 8.07
CA MET A 223 14.97 -6.78 8.45
C MET A 223 15.40 -6.14 9.78
N ALA A 224 16.05 -6.95 10.63
CA ALA A 224 16.87 -6.51 11.75
C ALA A 224 18.34 -6.85 11.50
N GLY A 225 19.23 -5.88 11.77
CA GLY A 225 20.66 -5.98 11.50
C GLY A 225 21.07 -5.32 10.19
N ARG A 226 22.38 -5.29 9.92
CA ARG A 226 22.92 -4.79 8.64
C ARG A 226 22.88 -5.89 7.60
N ALA A 227 22.58 -5.54 6.35
CA ALA A 227 22.63 -6.49 5.24
C ALA A 227 24.02 -7.17 5.15
N PRO A 228 24.10 -8.46 4.78
CA PRO A 228 25.37 -9.12 4.56
C PRO A 228 26.18 -8.40 3.49
N VAL A 229 27.44 -8.03 3.78
CA VAL A 229 28.34 -7.37 2.83
C VAL A 229 29.27 -8.41 2.21
N ALA A 230 29.48 -8.34 0.91
CA ALA A 230 30.44 -9.20 0.20
C ALA A 230 31.86 -9.02 0.78
N GLY A 231 32.48 -10.11 1.22
CA GLY A 231 33.82 -10.11 1.83
C GLY A 231 33.87 -10.00 3.37
N GLY A 232 32.73 -9.86 4.05
CA GLY A 232 32.63 -9.90 5.51
C GLY A 232 32.61 -11.32 6.10
N GLN A 233 32.70 -11.45 7.43
CA GLN A 233 32.46 -12.73 8.10
C GLN A 233 31.07 -13.26 7.73
N THR A 234 30.99 -14.47 7.18
CA THR A 234 29.73 -15.12 6.84
C THR A 234 28.97 -15.45 8.12
N THR A 235 28.04 -14.59 8.52
CA THR A 235 27.09 -14.88 9.61
C THR A 235 25.83 -15.52 9.02
N PRO A 236 25.15 -16.42 9.76
CA PRO A 236 23.88 -16.97 9.31
C PRO A 236 22.83 -15.89 9.06
N ILE A 237 21.90 -16.18 8.14
CA ILE A 237 20.70 -15.36 7.89
C ILE A 237 19.51 -16.08 8.51
N LEU A 238 18.88 -15.43 9.49
CA LEU A 238 17.68 -15.92 10.14
C LEU A 238 16.46 -15.47 9.34
N ILE A 239 15.51 -16.36 9.09
CA ILE A 239 14.22 -16.04 8.46
C ILE A 239 13.10 -16.58 9.35
N GLY A 240 12.06 -15.79 9.62
CA GLY A 240 10.92 -16.26 10.41
C GLY A 240 9.68 -15.41 10.18
N GLU A 241 8.59 -15.74 10.85
CA GLU A 241 7.30 -15.11 10.55
C GLU A 241 7.17 -13.71 11.16
N GLY A 242 7.21 -13.61 12.49
CA GLY A 242 6.89 -12.39 13.21
C GLY A 242 8.07 -11.42 13.38
N MET A 243 7.81 -10.12 13.25
CA MET A 243 8.79 -9.07 13.55
C MET A 243 9.40 -9.22 14.96
N ALA A 244 8.56 -9.45 15.98
CA ALA A 244 9.01 -9.62 17.37
C ALA A 244 9.96 -10.82 17.54
N THR A 245 9.61 -11.96 16.94
CA THR A 245 10.42 -13.19 16.93
C THR A 245 11.80 -12.94 16.33
N MET A 246 11.84 -12.28 15.17
CA MET A 246 13.09 -12.02 14.46
C MET A 246 13.95 -10.96 15.15
N LEU A 247 13.33 -9.94 15.74
CA LEU A 247 14.07 -8.96 16.54
C LEU A 247 14.67 -9.61 17.80
N SER A 248 13.95 -10.51 18.47
CA SER A 248 14.46 -11.29 19.60
C SER A 248 15.65 -12.18 19.19
N ALA A 249 15.55 -12.86 18.06
CA ALA A 249 16.63 -13.70 17.55
C ALA A 249 17.87 -12.90 17.13
N HIS A 250 17.67 -11.74 16.48
CA HIS A 250 18.75 -10.80 16.16
C HIS A 250 19.47 -10.33 17.43
N ARG A 251 18.73 -9.96 18.47
CA ARG A 251 19.32 -9.52 19.75
C ARG A 251 20.08 -10.62 20.48
N ALA A 252 19.62 -11.85 20.34
CA ALA A 252 20.27 -13.01 20.95
C ALA A 252 21.61 -13.36 20.28
N THR A 253 21.70 -13.19 18.96
CA THR A 253 22.80 -13.74 18.14
C THR A 253 23.68 -12.69 17.46
N GLY A 254 23.17 -11.48 17.26
CA GLY A 254 23.74 -10.45 16.40
C GLY A 254 23.63 -10.74 14.89
N TRP A 255 22.97 -11.83 14.48
CA TRP A 255 22.83 -12.24 13.08
C TRP A 255 21.72 -11.48 12.37
N VAL A 256 21.82 -11.35 11.04
CA VAL A 256 20.77 -10.73 10.23
C VAL A 256 19.49 -11.55 10.36
N ALA A 257 18.37 -10.87 10.61
CA ALA A 257 17.09 -11.52 10.84
C ALA A 257 15.99 -10.90 9.99
N LEU A 258 15.29 -11.73 9.22
CA LEU A 258 14.26 -11.34 8.26
C LEU A 258 12.89 -11.85 8.72
N ALA A 259 11.92 -10.97 8.88
CA ALA A 259 10.54 -11.32 9.19
C ALA A 259 9.68 -11.30 7.91
N ALA A 260 9.03 -12.41 7.60
CA ALA A 260 8.13 -12.54 6.45
C ALA A 260 6.72 -11.96 6.70
N LEU A 261 6.38 -11.66 7.95
CA LEU A 261 5.14 -10.97 8.39
C LEU A 261 3.84 -11.70 8.03
N SER A 262 3.93 -12.98 7.70
CA SER A 262 2.84 -13.96 7.61
C SER A 262 3.39 -15.34 7.26
N SER A 263 2.78 -16.40 7.79
CA SER A 263 3.15 -17.80 7.51
C SER A 263 3.14 -18.15 6.01
N GLY A 264 2.17 -17.61 5.26
CA GLY A 264 2.06 -17.82 3.82
C GLY A 264 3.18 -17.16 3.01
N ASN A 265 3.87 -16.18 3.58
CA ASN A 265 4.95 -15.44 2.93
C ASN A 265 6.35 -15.99 3.29
N LEU A 266 6.45 -16.93 4.24
CA LEU A 266 7.71 -17.56 4.61
C LEU A 266 8.43 -18.24 3.42
N PRO A 267 7.79 -19.14 2.65
CA PRO A 267 8.45 -19.79 1.51
C PRO A 267 8.98 -18.82 0.44
N PRO A 268 8.20 -17.86 -0.09
CA PRO A 268 8.72 -16.96 -1.12
C PRO A 268 9.85 -16.05 -0.63
N VAL A 269 9.84 -15.64 0.65
CA VAL A 269 10.96 -14.89 1.24
C VAL A 269 12.21 -15.77 1.32
N ALA A 270 12.09 -17.01 1.78
CA ALA A 270 13.22 -17.93 1.90
C ALA A 270 13.84 -18.29 0.55
N GLU A 271 13.01 -18.52 -0.48
CA GLU A 271 13.44 -18.73 -1.87
C GLU A 271 14.21 -17.50 -2.39
N SER A 272 13.63 -16.31 -2.27
CA SER A 272 14.26 -15.07 -2.75
C SER A 272 15.60 -14.79 -2.08
N VAL A 273 15.70 -15.04 -0.77
CA VAL A 273 16.96 -14.86 -0.03
C VAL A 273 18.01 -15.89 -0.46
N ARG A 274 17.61 -17.14 -0.75
CA ARG A 274 18.54 -18.16 -1.28
C ARG A 274 19.03 -17.80 -2.68
N GLU A 275 18.18 -17.24 -3.54
CA GLU A 275 18.58 -16.76 -4.86
C GLU A 275 19.60 -15.62 -4.78
N GLN A 276 19.38 -14.67 -3.86
CA GLN A 276 20.28 -13.53 -3.63
C GLN A 276 21.60 -13.95 -2.97
N PHE A 277 21.55 -14.93 -2.07
CA PHE A 277 22.71 -15.44 -1.34
C PHE A 277 22.82 -16.97 -1.45
N PRO A 278 23.29 -17.50 -2.60
CA PRO A 278 23.33 -18.94 -2.86
C PRO A 278 24.09 -19.75 -1.81
N ASP A 279 25.19 -19.19 -1.28
CA ASP A 279 26.10 -19.86 -0.33
C ASP A 279 25.85 -19.46 1.13
N ALA A 280 24.84 -18.62 1.43
CA ALA A 280 24.57 -18.20 2.80
C ALA A 280 24.05 -19.36 3.65
N ASP A 281 24.44 -19.34 4.92
CA ASP A 281 23.89 -20.24 5.93
C ASP A 281 22.52 -19.72 6.40
N ILE A 282 21.44 -20.26 5.81
CA ILE A 282 20.08 -19.82 6.08
C ILE A 282 19.46 -20.71 7.16
N VAL A 283 18.82 -20.08 8.14
CA VAL A 283 18.12 -20.74 9.24
C VAL A 283 16.70 -20.18 9.34
N VAL A 284 15.72 -21.03 9.10
CA VAL A 284 14.30 -20.72 9.23
C VAL A 284 13.84 -20.99 10.66
N LEU A 285 13.37 -19.95 11.34
CA LEU A 285 12.78 -20.01 12.67
C LEU A 285 11.28 -20.24 12.54
N GLY A 286 10.83 -21.42 12.95
CA GLY A 286 9.42 -21.76 13.02
C GLY A 286 8.80 -21.37 14.35
N GLU A 287 7.48 -21.32 14.36
CA GLU A 287 6.65 -21.27 15.56
C GLU A 287 5.98 -22.62 15.79
N LEU A 288 5.72 -22.96 17.05
CA LEU A 288 4.97 -24.16 17.40
C LEU A 288 3.50 -24.00 17.01
N GLY A 289 2.90 -25.06 16.46
CA GLY A 289 1.51 -25.07 16.02
C GLY A 289 1.36 -24.83 14.50
N PRO A 290 0.34 -24.09 14.05
CA PRO A 290 0.00 -23.99 12.62
C PRO A 290 1.12 -23.47 11.72
N GLY A 291 2.01 -22.60 12.23
CA GLY A 291 3.12 -22.04 11.47
C GLY A 291 4.28 -23.01 11.19
N GLU A 292 4.37 -24.13 11.92
CA GLU A 292 5.47 -25.09 11.77
C GLU A 292 5.56 -25.67 10.35
N ALA A 293 4.42 -26.05 9.77
CA ALA A 293 4.36 -26.64 8.43
C ALA A 293 4.89 -25.66 7.37
N LYS A 294 4.64 -24.35 7.53
CA LYS A 294 5.12 -23.31 6.61
C LYS A 294 6.60 -23.02 6.80
N ALA A 295 7.11 -23.06 8.02
CA ALA A 295 8.54 -22.96 8.29
C ALA A 295 9.31 -24.14 7.66
N ARG A 296 8.80 -25.37 7.77
CA ARG A 296 9.38 -26.54 7.12
C ARG A 296 9.36 -26.42 5.59
N GLN A 297 8.22 -26.02 5.03
CA GLN A 297 8.11 -25.76 3.58
C GLN A 297 9.13 -24.72 3.10
N ALA A 298 9.32 -23.63 3.85
CA ALA A 298 10.29 -22.60 3.52
C ALA A 298 11.73 -23.11 3.61
N ALA A 299 12.04 -23.93 4.61
CA ALA A 299 13.34 -24.56 4.76
C ALA A 299 13.66 -25.50 3.59
N ASP A 300 12.70 -26.33 3.18
CA ASP A 300 12.86 -27.23 2.03
C ASP A 300 13.09 -26.45 0.74
N ALA A 301 12.29 -25.41 0.49
CA ALA A 301 12.39 -24.57 -0.71
C ALA A 301 13.74 -23.82 -0.82
N SER A 302 14.28 -23.39 0.31
CA SER A 302 15.53 -22.63 0.38
C SER A 302 16.76 -23.46 0.75
N ARG A 303 16.64 -24.79 0.87
CA ARG A 303 17.70 -25.68 1.38
C ARG A 303 18.31 -25.16 2.69
N ALA A 304 17.44 -24.66 3.57
CA ALA A 304 17.82 -24.08 4.85
C ALA A 304 17.57 -25.06 5.99
N ARG A 305 18.11 -24.76 7.17
CA ARG A 305 17.77 -25.48 8.41
C ARG A 305 16.50 -24.91 8.99
N VAL A 306 15.67 -25.74 9.61
CA VAL A 306 14.52 -25.29 10.41
C VAL A 306 14.83 -25.43 11.89
N VAL A 307 14.50 -24.43 12.69
CA VAL A 307 14.67 -24.44 14.14
C VAL A 307 13.38 -24.02 14.81
N LEU A 308 12.96 -24.77 15.82
CA LEU A 308 11.80 -24.50 16.63
C LEU A 308 12.23 -24.06 18.04
N PRO A 309 11.44 -23.19 18.70
CA PRO A 309 11.68 -22.83 20.09
C PRO A 309 11.39 -24.04 20.99
N VAL A 310 12.06 -24.08 22.14
CA VAL A 310 11.91 -25.15 23.14
C VAL A 310 11.43 -24.52 24.44
N PHE A 311 10.39 -25.12 25.01
CA PHE A 311 9.74 -24.67 26.25
C PHE A 311 9.65 -25.80 27.27
N ALA A 312 9.57 -25.45 28.55
CA ALA A 312 9.17 -26.40 29.58
C ALA A 312 7.70 -26.81 29.39
N VAL A 313 7.34 -28.02 29.84
CA VAL A 313 6.02 -28.65 29.60
C VAL A 313 4.86 -27.80 30.14
N ASP A 314 5.11 -27.04 31.21
CA ASP A 314 4.18 -26.19 31.94
C ASP A 314 4.45 -24.69 31.76
N ALA A 315 5.29 -24.32 30.78
CA ALA A 315 5.59 -22.92 30.51
C ALA A 315 4.34 -22.17 30.03
N GLN A 316 4.10 -21.00 30.61
CA GLN A 316 2.99 -20.12 30.23
C GLN A 316 3.40 -18.66 30.26
N ILE A 317 2.83 -17.86 29.36
CA ILE A 317 2.89 -16.40 29.35
C ILE A 317 1.44 -15.90 29.25
N ASP A 318 0.99 -15.10 30.21
CA ASP A 318 -0.38 -14.57 30.28
C ASP A 318 -1.45 -15.68 30.08
N ASP A 319 -1.30 -16.79 30.81
CA ASP A 319 -2.16 -17.98 30.77
C ASP A 319 -2.24 -18.70 29.41
N LYS A 320 -1.27 -18.45 28.52
CA LYS A 320 -1.18 -19.08 27.19
C LYS A 320 0.11 -19.87 27.04
N ALA A 321 0.03 -20.96 26.27
CA ALA A 321 1.21 -21.72 25.87
C ALA A 321 2.10 -20.85 24.96
N PRO A 322 3.41 -20.76 25.24
CA PRO A 322 4.34 -20.02 24.42
C PRO A 322 4.58 -20.76 23.09
N THR A 323 4.73 -20.02 21.99
CA THR A 323 4.81 -20.62 20.65
C THR A 323 6.03 -20.20 19.85
N ASP A 324 6.62 -19.04 20.14
CA ASP A 324 7.66 -18.42 19.32
C ASP A 324 8.97 -18.12 20.08
N PHE A 325 10.04 -17.76 19.35
CA PHE A 325 11.33 -17.40 19.98
C PHE A 325 11.28 -16.12 20.83
N ASN A 326 10.31 -15.22 20.61
CA ASN A 326 10.14 -14.08 21.49
C ASN A 326 9.65 -14.55 22.86
N ASP A 327 8.68 -15.47 22.90
CA ASP A 327 8.21 -16.08 24.14
C ASP A 327 9.35 -16.85 24.85
N MET A 328 10.21 -17.53 24.08
CA MET A 328 11.39 -18.22 24.63
C MET A 328 12.38 -17.22 25.24
N ALA A 329 12.59 -16.06 24.60
CA ALA A 329 13.42 -14.99 25.14
C ALA A 329 12.81 -14.37 26.40
N VAL A 330 11.47 -14.26 26.48
CA VAL A 330 10.76 -13.73 27.65
C VAL A 330 10.89 -14.67 28.86
N LEU A 331 10.81 -15.99 28.64
CA LEU A 331 10.85 -17.02 29.69
C LEU A 331 12.28 -17.35 30.13
N SER A 332 13.17 -17.60 29.16
CA SER A 332 14.51 -18.16 29.42
C SER A 332 15.65 -17.15 29.21
N GLY A 333 15.35 -15.94 28.73
CA GLY A 333 16.31 -14.89 28.44
C GLY A 333 16.95 -14.98 27.05
N SER A 334 17.40 -13.83 26.53
CA SER A 334 18.01 -13.73 25.19
C SER A 334 19.28 -14.57 25.02
N ALA A 335 20.08 -14.71 26.08
CA ALA A 335 21.28 -15.53 26.05
C ALA A 335 20.97 -17.02 25.83
N HIS A 336 19.85 -17.53 26.37
CA HIS A 336 19.45 -18.91 26.17
C HIS A 336 18.99 -19.16 24.73
N VAL A 337 18.21 -18.23 24.15
CA VAL A 337 17.86 -18.25 22.72
C VAL A 337 19.11 -18.26 21.85
N GLY A 338 20.09 -17.42 22.18
CA GLY A 338 21.33 -17.33 21.42
C GLY A 338 22.16 -18.63 21.47
N LYS A 339 22.27 -19.26 22.64
CA LYS A 339 22.93 -20.57 22.80
C LYS A 339 22.24 -21.64 21.97
N HIS A 340 20.92 -21.76 22.08
CA HIS A 340 20.13 -22.74 21.32
C HIS A 340 20.32 -22.59 19.80
N LEU A 341 20.30 -21.35 19.30
CA LEU A 341 20.53 -21.07 17.88
C LEU A 341 21.99 -21.37 17.47
N CYS A 342 22.98 -21.00 18.27
CA CYS A 342 24.39 -21.28 18.00
C CYS A 342 24.73 -22.78 18.04
N GLU A 343 24.16 -23.53 18.98
CA GLU A 343 24.34 -24.98 19.11
C GLU A 343 23.86 -25.71 17.85
N ILE A 344 22.68 -25.36 17.33
CA ILE A 344 22.12 -25.98 16.13
C ILE A 344 22.88 -25.55 14.87
N VAL A 345 23.39 -24.32 14.86
CA VAL A 345 24.21 -23.83 13.75
C VAL A 345 25.61 -24.46 13.75
N GLY A 346 26.08 -24.98 14.90
CA GLY A 346 27.42 -25.52 15.09
C GLY A 346 28.49 -24.44 15.27
N ARG A 347 28.15 -23.33 15.94
CA ARG A 347 29.06 -22.19 16.20
C ARG A 347 29.21 -21.93 17.69
N ASP A 348 30.37 -21.43 18.09
CA ASP A 348 30.60 -20.95 19.46
C ASP A 348 29.72 -19.72 19.76
N PHE A 349 28.93 -19.81 20.83
CA PHE A 349 28.12 -18.69 21.30
C PHE A 349 29.01 -17.61 21.90
N MET A 350 28.96 -16.41 21.31
CA MET A 350 29.59 -15.20 21.87
C MET A 350 28.48 -14.18 22.15
N PRO A 351 28.20 -13.85 23.42
CA PRO A 351 27.14 -12.92 23.77
C PRO A 351 27.41 -11.53 23.18
N VAL A 352 26.35 -10.83 22.76
CA VAL A 352 26.43 -9.52 22.08
C VAL A 352 27.23 -8.48 22.90
N VAL A 353 27.12 -8.53 24.24
CA VAL A 353 27.84 -7.65 25.17
C VAL A 353 29.36 -7.86 25.11
N GLU A 354 29.83 -9.08 24.82
CA GLU A 354 31.26 -9.38 24.66
C GLU A 354 31.78 -9.03 23.27
N ARG A 355 30.95 -9.20 22.22
CA ARG A 355 31.29 -8.74 20.86
C ARG A 355 31.47 -7.22 20.78
N ALA A 356 30.66 -6.46 21.51
CA ALA A 356 30.78 -5.00 21.58
C ALA A 356 32.00 -4.51 22.41
N ARG A 357 32.65 -5.40 23.19
CA ARG A 357 33.80 -5.09 24.06
C ARG A 357 35.15 -5.48 23.47
N LEU A 358 35.17 -6.19 22.34
CA LEU A 358 36.42 -6.51 21.65
C LEU A 358 36.96 -5.26 20.95
N PRO A 359 38.20 -4.83 21.23
CA PRO A 359 38.81 -3.75 20.46
C PRO A 359 39.00 -4.20 19.01
N ALA A 360 38.65 -3.34 18.06
CA ALA A 360 38.63 -3.60 16.62
C ALA A 360 39.98 -4.07 16.00
N GLY A 361 41.06 -4.16 16.79
CA GLY A 361 42.42 -4.45 16.33
C GLY A 361 42.99 -5.84 16.68
N MET A 362 42.30 -6.71 17.42
CA MET A 362 42.85 -8.05 17.76
C MET A 362 42.35 -9.22 16.90
N ALA A 363 41.47 -8.95 15.92
CA ALA A 363 41.02 -9.95 14.96
C ALA A 363 41.95 -10.12 13.74
N ASN A 364 42.99 -9.29 13.56
CA ASN A 364 43.87 -9.34 12.40
C ASN A 364 45.36 -9.45 12.77
N GLY A 365 45.97 -10.59 12.45
CA GLY A 365 47.42 -10.73 12.38
C GLY A 365 47.98 -10.07 11.11
N ARG A 366 48.74 -8.98 11.30
CA ARG A 366 49.80 -8.40 10.44
C ARG A 366 49.50 -8.15 8.94
N SER A 367 49.29 -6.89 8.57
CA SER A 367 50.32 -5.98 7.99
C SER A 367 49.71 -4.64 7.55
N ASN A 368 50.54 -3.60 7.58
CA ASN A 368 50.25 -2.17 7.49
C ASN A 368 49.48 -1.69 6.24
N GLY A 369 48.59 -0.72 6.46
CA GLY A 369 48.10 0.22 5.42
C GLY A 369 46.88 0.99 5.94
N ARG A 370 46.94 2.33 5.93
CA ARG A 370 46.01 3.27 6.56
C ARG A 370 44.65 3.41 5.83
N GLU A 371 43.60 3.68 6.64
CA GLU A 371 42.38 4.49 6.41
C GLU A 371 41.39 4.02 5.31
N SER A 372 40.05 4.06 5.43
CA SER A 372 39.06 4.45 6.47
C SER A 372 37.66 4.07 5.93
N ASP A 373 36.82 3.33 6.66
CA ASP A 373 35.46 2.92 6.23
C ASP A 373 34.37 3.79 6.88
N GLU A 374 33.61 4.53 6.05
CA GLU A 374 32.32 5.14 6.35
C GLU A 374 31.14 4.20 5.96
N PRO A 375 29.97 4.30 6.60
CA PRO A 375 28.79 3.47 6.30
C PRO A 375 27.99 4.00 5.10
N MET A 376 27.47 3.09 4.27
CA MET A 376 26.59 3.36 3.12
C MET A 376 25.28 4.08 3.51
N GLU A 377 25.33 5.40 3.59
CA GLU A 377 24.26 6.32 3.15
C GLU A 377 24.86 7.14 2.00
N ASP A 378 25.06 6.52 0.83
CA ASP A 378 25.34 7.29 -0.40
C ASP A 378 25.10 6.44 -1.66
N MET A 379 23.88 6.49 -2.16
CA MET A 379 23.62 6.48 -3.59
C MET A 379 22.87 7.80 -3.90
N MET A 380 23.60 8.75 -4.49
CA MET A 380 23.24 10.12 -4.95
C MET A 380 23.25 11.21 -3.84
N GLY A 381 24.09 12.27 -3.80
CA GLY A 381 25.19 12.74 -4.64
C GLY A 381 25.62 14.20 -4.33
N ASN A 382 26.86 14.54 -4.76
CA ASN A 382 27.44 15.86 -5.12
C ASN A 382 28.23 16.75 -4.11
N VAL A 383 29.54 16.88 -4.44
CA VAL A 383 30.38 18.10 -4.60
C VAL A 383 30.59 19.06 -3.40
N LYS A 384 31.87 19.08 -2.97
CA LYS A 384 32.72 20.14 -2.35
C LYS A 384 32.58 20.52 -0.86
N GLU A 385 33.73 20.32 -0.17
CA GLU A 385 34.52 21.24 0.69
C GLU A 385 33.77 22.21 1.64
N LYS A 386 34.15 22.46 2.91
CA LYS A 386 35.32 22.17 3.74
C LYS A 386 35.04 22.71 5.17
N LEU A 387 35.63 22.04 6.18
CA LEU A 387 36.27 22.57 7.41
C LEU A 387 35.45 23.21 8.58
N VAL A 388 35.47 22.47 9.73
CA VAL A 388 35.74 22.81 11.17
C VAL A 388 35.03 23.99 11.87
N ASN A 389 34.70 23.99 13.17
CA ASN A 389 34.86 23.05 14.31
C ASN A 389 33.96 23.50 15.48
N ALA A 390 33.60 22.55 16.35
CA ALA A 390 33.37 22.63 17.81
C ALA A 390 32.25 23.55 18.35
N GLY A 391 31.47 23.19 19.38
CA GLY A 391 31.51 22.01 20.25
C GLY A 391 30.39 22.07 21.31
N ASP A 392 30.21 20.91 21.93
CA ASP A 392 29.70 20.61 23.29
C ASP A 392 28.25 20.84 23.76
N ASP A 393 27.78 19.74 24.38
CA ASP A 393 26.98 19.61 25.61
C ASP A 393 25.44 19.70 25.60
N THR A 394 24.85 18.50 25.45
CA THR A 394 23.83 17.81 26.29
C THR A 394 23.52 18.36 27.70
N PRO A 395 22.52 17.80 28.46
CA PRO A 395 21.29 17.04 28.11
C PRO A 395 20.06 17.33 29.04
N ARG A 396 19.02 16.47 28.95
CA ARG A 396 18.00 16.06 29.98
C ARG A 396 16.72 16.94 30.04
N ARG A 397 15.51 16.44 30.31
CA ARG A 397 14.93 15.11 30.58
C ARG A 397 13.39 15.30 30.67
N HIS A 398 12.63 14.24 30.35
CA HIS A 398 11.46 13.67 31.08
C HIS A 398 10.40 14.61 31.72
N THR A 399 9.09 14.36 31.74
CA THR A 399 8.31 13.11 31.79
C THR A 399 6.82 13.47 31.89
N SER A 400 5.94 12.69 31.24
CA SER A 400 4.78 11.95 31.79
C SER A 400 3.75 12.67 32.71
N LYS A 401 2.44 12.36 32.76
CA LYS A 401 1.77 11.04 32.81
C LYS A 401 0.26 11.30 33.06
N ARG A 402 -0.63 10.47 32.46
CA ARG A 402 -1.79 9.76 33.09
C ARG A 402 -2.94 10.57 33.77
N SER A 403 -4.23 10.21 33.79
CA SER A 403 -5.04 8.97 33.64
C SER A 403 -6.51 9.41 33.38
N ALA A 404 -7.36 8.76 32.57
CA ALA A 404 -8.39 7.73 32.89
C ALA A 404 -9.14 7.88 34.24
N PRO A 405 -10.41 7.42 34.46
CA PRO A 405 -11.23 6.40 33.74
C PRO A 405 -12.74 6.82 33.50
N LYS A 406 -13.53 6.27 32.53
CA LYS A 406 -14.40 5.04 32.51
C LYS A 406 -15.67 5.10 33.44
N PRO A 407 -16.73 4.27 33.26
CA PRO A 407 -17.78 4.17 32.22
C PRO A 407 -19.23 4.08 32.78
N THR A 408 -20.27 4.00 31.93
CA THR A 408 -21.37 2.99 31.96
C THR A 408 -22.37 3.11 30.79
N ILE A 409 -22.96 1.97 30.39
CA ILE A 409 -23.96 1.68 29.33
C ILE A 409 -25.37 1.51 30.04
N PRO A 410 -26.54 1.11 29.46
CA PRO A 410 -26.93 0.62 28.10
C PRO A 410 -28.36 0.97 27.56
N SER A 411 -28.69 0.35 26.40
CA SER A 411 -30.03 -0.09 25.91
C SER A 411 -30.95 0.98 25.27
N GLU A 412 -31.87 0.73 24.32
CA GLU A 412 -32.33 -0.38 23.46
C GLU A 412 -33.27 0.25 22.37
N THR A 413 -33.41 -0.40 21.22
CA THR A 413 -34.38 -0.23 20.08
C THR A 413 -35.88 -0.23 20.48
N PRO A 414 -36.92 -0.08 19.59
CA PRO A 414 -37.01 0.11 18.12
C PRO A 414 -38.12 1.10 17.60
N GLU A 415 -38.21 1.23 16.27
CA GLU A 415 -39.30 1.78 15.40
C GLU A 415 -40.71 1.14 15.60
N PRO A 416 -41.88 1.65 15.09
CA PRO A 416 -42.11 2.05 13.68
C PRO A 416 -43.24 3.09 13.31
N VAL A 417 -43.30 3.37 11.99
CA VAL A 417 -44.29 4.05 11.09
C VAL A 417 -45.74 4.32 11.52
N THR A 418 -46.32 5.44 11.03
CA THR A 418 -47.51 5.49 10.13
C THR A 418 -47.84 6.91 9.62
N ALA A 419 -48.54 6.96 8.48
CA ALA A 419 -48.73 8.09 7.56
C ALA A 419 -50.17 8.65 7.53
N SER A 420 -50.40 9.64 6.65
CA SER A 420 -51.68 10.08 6.03
C SER A 420 -52.36 11.28 6.73
N ALA A 421 -53.07 12.21 6.07
CA ALA A 421 -53.37 12.49 4.67
C ALA A 421 -53.99 13.91 4.56
N GLU A 422 -54.07 14.40 3.31
CA GLU A 422 -54.57 15.69 2.82
C GLU A 422 -56.08 15.95 2.99
N ALA A 423 -56.47 17.23 2.87
CA ALA A 423 -57.68 17.66 2.15
C ALA A 423 -57.66 19.18 1.82
N GLN A 424 -57.83 19.52 0.52
CA GLN A 424 -58.32 20.82 -0.01
C GLN A 424 -59.88 20.78 -0.09
N PRO A 425 -60.67 21.64 -0.81
CA PRO A 425 -60.41 22.83 -1.68
C PRO A 425 -61.52 23.95 -1.68
N ALA A 426 -61.53 24.76 -2.76
CA ALA A 426 -62.52 25.72 -3.33
C ALA A 426 -62.23 27.21 -3.03
N GLY A 427 -62.17 28.20 -3.95
CA GLY A 427 -62.77 28.48 -5.28
C GLY A 427 -63.59 29.79 -5.14
N ASP A 428 -63.35 30.92 -5.81
CA ASP A 428 -63.78 31.24 -7.20
C ASP A 428 -63.35 32.69 -7.65
N ARG A 429 -63.57 33.00 -8.95
CA ARG A 429 -62.92 33.95 -9.89
C ARG A 429 -63.48 35.40 -10.08
N SER A 430 -62.68 36.29 -10.70
CA SER A 430 -63.03 37.17 -11.87
C SER A 430 -61.81 38.00 -12.36
N THR A 431 -61.24 37.76 -13.57
CA THR A 431 -61.38 38.48 -14.89
C THR A 431 -60.85 39.93 -14.90
N ALA A 432 -60.05 40.46 -15.85
CA ALA A 432 -59.82 40.21 -17.29
C ALA A 432 -58.42 40.73 -17.78
N VAL A 433 -58.03 40.33 -19.00
CA VAL A 433 -56.79 40.66 -19.77
C VAL A 433 -57.09 41.76 -20.82
N PRO A 434 -56.10 42.49 -21.40
CA PRO A 434 -55.49 42.00 -22.67
C PRO A 434 -53.97 42.27 -22.82
N ALA A 435 -53.45 41.65 -23.89
CA ALA A 435 -52.07 41.35 -24.22
C ALA A 435 -51.21 42.53 -24.74
N GLY A 436 -49.89 42.37 -24.63
CA GLY A 436 -48.89 43.14 -25.38
C GLY A 436 -47.46 42.96 -24.85
N ASP A 437 -46.62 42.35 -25.69
CA ASP A 437 -45.15 42.29 -25.67
C ASP A 437 -44.42 41.35 -24.68
N THR A 438 -43.70 40.40 -25.29
CA THR A 438 -42.66 39.58 -24.64
C THR A 438 -41.36 40.38 -24.59
N PRO A 439 -40.74 40.61 -23.42
CA PRO A 439 -39.33 40.98 -23.37
C PRO A 439 -38.47 39.73 -23.11
N ALA A 440 -37.56 39.54 -24.07
CA ALA A 440 -36.25 38.90 -24.01
C ALA A 440 -35.82 38.14 -22.73
N ALA A 441 -35.29 36.95 -22.99
CA ALA A 441 -34.52 36.11 -22.09
C ALA A 441 -33.61 36.88 -21.13
N GLU A 442 -33.74 36.58 -19.84
CA GLU A 442 -32.77 36.98 -18.84
C GLU A 442 -31.37 36.46 -19.21
N PRO A 443 -30.33 37.31 -19.17
CA PRO A 443 -28.98 36.86 -19.44
C PRO A 443 -28.54 35.87 -18.35
N ARG A 444 -27.94 34.77 -18.81
CA ARG A 444 -27.30 33.75 -17.98
C ARG A 444 -26.42 34.43 -16.92
N ARG A 445 -26.71 34.17 -15.64
CA ARG A 445 -25.89 34.58 -14.51
C ARG A 445 -24.46 34.10 -14.75
N PHE A 446 -23.55 35.04 -15.02
CA PHE A 446 -22.11 34.78 -15.01
C PHE A 446 -21.73 34.27 -13.61
N ALA A 447 -20.80 33.32 -13.55
CA ALA A 447 -20.18 32.87 -12.31
C ALA A 447 -19.70 34.08 -11.48
N PRO A 448 -19.78 34.05 -10.13
CA PRO A 448 -19.38 35.19 -9.32
C PRO A 448 -17.92 35.54 -9.63
N THR A 449 -17.70 36.71 -10.23
CA THR A 449 -16.37 37.28 -10.44
C THR A 449 -15.75 37.50 -9.08
N ARG A 450 -14.59 36.88 -8.82
CA ARG A 450 -13.80 37.15 -7.62
C ARG A 450 -13.59 38.66 -7.48
N PRO A 451 -13.64 39.23 -6.26
CA PRO A 451 -13.31 40.63 -6.04
C PRO A 451 -11.92 40.95 -6.61
N PRO A 452 -11.68 42.17 -7.13
CA PRO A 452 -10.37 42.55 -7.64
C PRO A 452 -9.31 42.45 -6.53
N VAL A 453 -8.09 42.04 -6.91
CA VAL A 453 -6.95 41.99 -5.97
C VAL A 453 -6.62 43.40 -5.51
N GLY A 454 -6.64 43.61 -4.20
CA GLY A 454 -6.38 44.90 -3.56
C GLY A 454 -4.92 45.13 -3.19
N GLU A 455 -4.72 46.02 -2.22
CA GLU A 455 -3.40 46.38 -1.71
C GLU A 455 -2.78 45.28 -0.83
N PRO A 456 -1.45 45.29 -0.61
CA PRO A 456 -0.81 44.41 0.36
C PRO A 456 -1.41 44.60 1.76
N LEU A 457 -1.67 43.50 2.47
CA LEU A 457 -2.28 43.53 3.80
C LEU A 457 -1.35 44.15 4.86
N PHE A 458 -0.04 44.09 4.63
CA PHE A 458 1.01 44.69 5.46
C PHE A 458 2.32 44.80 4.65
N ALA A 459 3.28 45.60 5.11
CA ALA A 459 4.55 45.76 4.43
C ALA A 459 5.52 44.62 4.76
N VAL A 460 6.44 44.30 3.84
CA VAL A 460 7.50 43.31 4.09
C VAL A 460 8.37 43.70 5.30
N GLY A 461 8.54 45.01 5.54
CA GLY A 461 9.25 45.53 6.71
C GLY A 461 8.58 45.24 8.05
N ASP A 462 7.28 44.92 8.07
CA ASP A 462 6.54 44.58 9.28
C ASP A 462 6.76 43.12 9.71
N VAL A 463 7.32 42.27 8.83
CA VAL A 463 7.71 40.90 9.17
C VAL A 463 8.99 40.94 10.01
N PRO A 464 9.07 40.31 11.19
CA PRO A 464 10.26 40.34 12.03
C PRO A 464 11.54 39.91 11.28
N ASP A 465 12.65 40.58 11.57
CA ASP A 465 13.95 40.35 10.92
C ASP A 465 14.41 38.89 11.02
N GLU A 466 14.15 38.25 12.16
CA GLU A 466 14.42 36.83 12.40
C GLU A 466 13.70 35.90 11.40
N VAL A 467 12.43 36.20 11.11
CA VAL A 467 11.60 35.41 10.18
C VAL A 467 12.06 35.62 8.75
N ARG A 468 12.46 36.84 8.38
CA ARG A 468 13.03 37.15 7.05
C ARG A 468 14.39 36.46 6.86
N ALA A 469 15.26 36.51 7.86
CA ALA A 469 16.56 35.83 7.84
C ALA A 469 16.39 34.31 7.73
N LEU A 470 15.41 33.73 8.44
CA LEU A 470 15.09 32.30 8.35
C LEU A 470 14.62 31.90 6.95
N ALA A 471 13.84 32.75 6.28
CA ALA A 471 13.44 32.54 4.89
C ALA A 471 14.64 32.54 3.94
N GLU A 472 15.57 33.49 4.08
CA GLU A 472 16.79 33.55 3.27
C GLU A 472 17.71 32.34 3.49
N HIS A 473 17.82 31.89 4.74
CA HIS A 473 18.58 30.70 5.08
C HIS A 473 17.97 29.44 4.42
N ARG A 474 16.63 29.32 4.41
CA ARG A 474 15.94 28.13 3.88
C ARG A 474 15.80 28.10 2.36
N PHE A 475 15.54 29.24 1.73
CA PHE A 475 15.22 29.35 0.30
C PHE A 475 16.35 30.01 -0.52
N GLY A 476 17.43 30.42 0.13
CA GLY A 476 18.63 30.98 -0.47
C GLY A 476 18.55 32.48 -0.74
N SER A 477 19.71 33.14 -0.67
CA SER A 477 19.87 34.58 -0.95
C SER A 477 20.50 34.80 -2.34
N PRO A 478 20.09 35.83 -3.12
CA PRO A 478 19.06 36.82 -2.82
C PRO A 478 17.64 36.25 -2.95
N LEU A 479 16.75 36.62 -2.02
CA LEU A 479 15.36 36.16 -1.97
C LEU A 479 14.40 37.32 -2.21
N ARG A 480 13.45 37.17 -3.14
CA ARG A 480 12.34 38.11 -3.28
C ARG A 480 11.30 37.82 -2.20
N MET A 481 10.98 38.84 -1.42
CA MET A 481 10.04 38.74 -0.30
C MET A 481 8.79 39.56 -0.60
N GLY A 482 7.61 38.97 -0.36
CA GLY A 482 6.33 39.63 -0.54
C GLY A 482 5.35 39.32 0.59
N THR A 483 4.29 40.09 0.65
CA THR A 483 3.17 39.90 1.59
C THR A 483 1.88 39.64 0.81
N PRO A 484 0.91 38.94 1.43
CA PRO A 484 -0.38 38.69 0.82
C PRO A 484 -1.12 40.00 0.56
N ARG A 485 -1.93 40.02 -0.50
CA ARG A 485 -2.81 41.14 -0.87
C ARG A 485 -4.25 40.85 -0.49
N GLU A 486 -5.03 41.89 -0.32
CA GLU A 486 -6.48 41.77 -0.14
C GLU A 486 -7.10 41.06 -1.35
N ASN A 487 -7.95 40.05 -1.11
CA ASN A 487 -8.47 39.17 -2.16
C ASN A 487 -7.36 38.49 -3.01
N GLY A 488 -6.14 38.43 -2.48
CA GLY A 488 -4.95 37.93 -3.15
C GLY A 488 -4.86 36.41 -3.21
N GLY A 489 -4.03 35.93 -4.14
CA GLY A 489 -3.84 34.52 -4.39
C GLY A 489 -4.77 33.96 -5.48
N PRO A 490 -4.88 32.63 -5.61
CA PRO A 490 -4.28 31.62 -4.75
C PRO A 490 -2.75 31.58 -4.86
N TYR A 491 -2.07 31.78 -3.73
CA TYR A 491 -0.66 31.51 -3.56
C TYR A 491 -0.47 29.99 -3.45
N ARG A 492 0.52 29.45 -4.14
CA ARG A 492 0.72 28.01 -4.30
C ARG A 492 2.19 27.69 -4.21
N GLY A 493 2.52 26.66 -3.45
CA GLY A 493 3.91 26.28 -3.25
C GLY A 493 4.17 25.51 -1.99
N GLU A 494 5.43 25.13 -1.85
CA GLU A 494 5.98 24.58 -0.61
C GLU A 494 5.92 25.64 0.49
N VAL A 495 5.58 25.20 1.70
CA VAL A 495 5.53 26.10 2.86
C VAL A 495 6.57 25.73 3.91
N PHE A 496 7.03 26.75 4.62
CA PHE A 496 7.82 26.66 5.82
C PHE A 496 7.06 27.30 6.97
N ASN A 497 6.85 26.51 8.01
CA ASN A 497 6.01 26.78 9.15
C ASN A 497 6.80 27.39 10.30
N THR A 498 6.39 28.57 10.75
CA THR A 498 6.92 29.23 11.95
C THR A 498 5.80 29.42 12.97
N GLU A 499 6.10 29.87 14.18
CA GLU A 499 5.06 30.10 15.20
C GLU A 499 4.02 31.13 14.77
N ARG A 500 4.44 32.21 14.09
CA ARG A 500 3.58 33.36 13.75
C ARG A 500 3.26 33.49 12.26
N TYR A 501 4.07 32.90 11.39
CA TYR A 501 3.95 32.99 9.94
C TYR A 501 4.04 31.63 9.25
N LEU A 502 3.32 31.50 8.14
CA LEU A 502 3.52 30.47 7.15
C LEU A 502 4.24 31.10 5.95
N ILE A 503 5.49 30.72 5.72
CA ILE A 503 6.33 31.25 4.64
C ILE A 503 6.13 30.36 3.42
N GLN A 504 5.59 30.87 2.32
CA GLN A 504 5.29 30.07 1.14
C GLN A 504 6.21 30.44 -0.02
N GLU A 505 6.90 29.47 -0.62
CA GLU A 505 7.62 29.68 -1.88
C GLU A 505 6.66 29.68 -3.05
N VAL A 506 6.36 30.85 -3.61
CA VAL A 506 5.39 31.01 -4.70
C VAL A 506 6.02 30.95 -6.09
N ALA A 507 7.34 31.14 -6.17
CA ALA A 507 8.16 30.97 -7.36
C ALA A 507 9.62 30.80 -6.93
N THR A 508 10.49 30.38 -7.86
CA THR A 508 11.93 30.21 -7.60
C THR A 508 12.52 31.47 -6.96
N ARG A 509 13.03 31.33 -5.73
CA ARG A 509 13.58 32.44 -4.93
C ARG A 509 12.59 33.58 -4.68
N SER A 510 11.31 33.27 -4.55
CA SER A 510 10.26 34.23 -4.19
C SER A 510 9.35 33.65 -3.13
N VAL A 511 9.26 34.31 -1.97
CA VAL A 511 8.43 33.89 -0.84
C VAL A 511 7.35 34.90 -0.50
N VAL A 512 6.22 34.41 -0.01
CA VAL A 512 5.14 35.21 0.57
C VAL A 512 4.98 34.83 2.04
N PHE A 513 4.95 35.82 2.92
CA PHE A 513 4.75 35.62 4.36
C PHE A 513 3.26 35.70 4.69
N HIS A 514 2.64 34.60 5.08
CA HIS A 514 1.25 34.57 5.52
C HIS A 514 1.17 34.63 7.05
N PRO A 515 0.53 35.64 7.66
CA PRO A 515 0.34 35.65 9.10
C PRO A 515 -0.65 34.53 9.47
N LYS A 516 -0.34 33.77 10.51
CA LYS A 516 -1.23 32.69 11.00
C LYS A 516 -2.44 33.21 11.77
N THR A 517 -2.41 34.47 12.18
CA THR A 517 -3.55 35.12 12.81
C THR A 517 -4.74 35.06 11.83
N GLN A 518 -5.82 34.37 12.24
CA GLN A 518 -7.04 34.20 11.45
C GLN A 518 -6.96 33.22 10.26
N MET A 519 -5.93 32.36 10.18
CA MET A 519 -5.87 31.30 9.14
C MET A 519 -6.96 30.24 9.33
N GLU A 520 -7.76 30.02 8.30
CA GLU A 520 -8.77 28.97 8.23
C GLU A 520 -8.26 27.77 7.43
N PHE A 521 -7.95 26.67 8.12
CA PHE A 521 -7.60 25.40 7.48
C PHE A 521 -8.86 24.63 7.09
N VAL A 522 -8.95 24.24 5.81
CA VAL A 522 -10.14 23.55 5.26
C VAL A 522 -10.28 22.09 5.67
N SER A 523 -9.26 21.51 6.30
CA SER A 523 -9.30 20.14 6.82
C SER A 523 -8.70 20.04 8.21
N GLU A 524 -9.23 19.11 9.00
CA GLU A 524 -8.68 18.79 10.33
C GLU A 524 -7.23 18.30 10.24
N ARG A 525 -6.87 17.58 9.16
CA ARG A 525 -5.48 17.17 8.88
C ARG A 525 -4.54 18.37 8.78
N LEU A 526 -4.89 19.37 7.98
CA LEU A 526 -4.03 20.55 7.79
C LEU A 526 -3.95 21.40 9.05
N ARG A 527 -5.06 21.54 9.78
CA ARG A 527 -5.08 22.22 11.08
C ARG A 527 -4.14 21.53 12.07
N TRP A 528 -4.25 20.21 12.18
CA TRP A 528 -3.38 19.43 13.04
C TRP A 528 -1.91 19.52 12.60
N MET A 529 -1.63 19.48 11.30
CA MET A 529 -0.27 19.66 10.78
C MET A 529 0.29 21.04 11.13
N ASP A 530 -0.54 22.09 11.15
CA ASP A 530 -0.11 23.42 11.59
C ASP A 530 0.25 23.44 13.08
N GLU A 531 -0.66 22.96 13.92
CA GLU A 531 -0.54 22.92 15.38
C GLU A 531 0.70 22.13 15.85
N ASN A 532 1.09 21.10 15.10
CA ASN A 532 2.22 20.24 15.44
C ASN A 532 3.53 20.62 14.72
N ALA A 533 3.59 21.82 14.10
CA ALA A 533 4.74 22.29 13.32
C ALA A 533 5.15 21.36 12.15
N ARG A 534 4.19 20.62 11.61
CA ARG A 534 4.38 19.60 10.54
C ARG A 534 3.97 20.08 9.15
N LEU A 535 3.64 21.36 8.97
CA LEU A 535 3.45 21.93 7.62
C LEU A 535 4.76 22.15 6.85
N ASN A 536 5.92 22.10 7.50
CA ASN A 536 7.22 22.27 6.84
C ASN A 536 7.39 21.33 5.64
N GLY A 537 7.71 21.89 4.46
CA GLY A 537 7.89 21.13 3.22
C GLY A 537 6.59 20.67 2.56
N SER A 538 5.42 20.97 3.13
CA SER A 538 4.13 20.61 2.55
C SER A 538 3.75 21.56 1.40
N GLU A 539 3.03 21.02 0.42
CA GLU A 539 2.47 21.82 -0.68
C GLU A 539 1.07 22.30 -0.34
N LEU A 540 0.90 23.62 -0.24
CA LEU A 540 -0.37 24.22 0.13
C LEU A 540 -0.82 25.26 -0.89
N GLN A 541 -2.12 25.57 -0.85
CA GLN A 541 -2.69 26.70 -1.55
C GLN A 541 -3.33 27.63 -0.51
N VAL A 542 -2.91 28.89 -0.49
CA VAL A 542 -3.48 29.92 0.38
C VAL A 542 -4.23 30.94 -0.49
N GLY A 543 -5.51 31.15 -0.23
CA GLY A 543 -6.33 32.18 -0.88
C GLY A 543 -6.89 33.15 0.14
N TYR A 544 -7.03 34.42 -0.25
CA TYR A 544 -7.61 35.45 0.61
C TYR A 544 -9.00 35.86 0.11
N GLU A 545 -9.95 35.98 1.03
CA GLU A 545 -11.23 36.67 0.85
C GLU A 545 -11.21 37.90 1.77
N GLY A 546 -11.05 39.09 1.21
CA GLY A 546 -10.64 40.28 1.96
C GLY A 546 -9.25 40.07 2.57
N ASP A 547 -9.17 40.17 3.89
CA ASP A 547 -7.97 39.92 4.70
C ASP A 547 -7.88 38.49 5.26
N ARG A 548 -8.90 37.65 5.03
CA ARG A 548 -9.00 36.31 5.63
C ARG A 548 -8.32 35.22 4.81
N PRO A 549 -7.25 34.58 5.31
CA PRO A 549 -6.60 33.47 4.63
C PRO A 549 -7.34 32.15 4.81
N ARG A 550 -7.60 31.46 3.70
CA ARG A 550 -8.05 30.06 3.67
C ARG A 550 -6.98 29.16 3.07
N VAL A 551 -6.66 28.08 3.79
CA VAL A 551 -5.57 27.15 3.46
C VAL A 551 -6.13 25.82 3.00
N TYR A 552 -5.75 25.44 1.77
CA TYR A 552 -6.15 24.22 1.10
C TYR A 552 -4.94 23.31 0.86
N PRO A 553 -5.13 21.97 0.85
CA PRO A 553 -4.09 21.08 0.36
C PRO A 553 -3.90 21.35 -1.13
N TRP A 554 -2.66 21.41 -1.56
CA TRP A 554 -2.34 21.63 -2.96
C TRP A 554 -1.46 20.49 -3.47
N ASP A 555 -1.72 20.09 -4.71
CA ASP A 555 -0.99 19.04 -5.39
C ASP A 555 -0.39 19.68 -6.65
N ARG A 556 0.93 19.89 -6.62
CA ARG A 556 1.66 20.53 -7.72
C ARG A 556 1.53 19.73 -9.02
N ALA A 557 1.51 18.41 -8.96
CA ALA A 557 1.39 17.56 -10.14
C ALA A 557 0.01 17.71 -10.80
N ARG A 558 -1.04 17.78 -9.98
CA ARG A 558 -2.41 18.06 -10.45
C ARG A 558 -2.54 19.42 -11.11
N ASP A 559 -2.04 20.47 -10.46
CA ASP A 559 -2.14 21.83 -10.99
C ASP A 559 -1.31 22.01 -12.26
N LEU A 560 -0.13 21.37 -12.34
CA LEU A 560 0.69 21.36 -13.56
C LEU A 560 -0.05 20.73 -14.74
N LEU A 561 -0.75 19.61 -14.52
CA LEU A 561 -1.55 18.96 -15.55
C LEU A 561 -2.70 19.88 -16.02
N ASP A 562 -3.44 20.48 -15.08
CA ASP A 562 -4.55 21.38 -15.40
C ASP A 562 -4.07 22.61 -16.18
N ARG A 563 -2.92 23.19 -15.82
CA ARG A 563 -2.28 24.30 -16.56
C ARG A 563 -1.82 23.87 -17.95
N THR A 564 -1.23 22.69 -18.08
CA THR A 564 -0.76 22.16 -19.37
C THR A 564 -1.94 21.98 -20.32
N VAL A 565 -3.03 21.36 -19.86
CA VAL A 565 -4.26 21.21 -20.63
C VAL A 565 -4.86 22.58 -20.97
N GLY A 566 -4.90 23.52 -20.02
CA GLY A 566 -5.35 24.89 -20.27
C GLY A 566 -4.52 25.61 -21.34
N SER A 567 -3.19 25.45 -21.32
CA SER A 567 -2.28 26.01 -22.32
C SER A 567 -2.49 25.38 -23.70
N LEU A 568 -2.70 24.07 -23.75
CA LEU A 568 -3.03 23.35 -24.99
C LEU A 568 -4.35 23.83 -25.59
N LYS A 569 -5.39 24.05 -24.76
CA LYS A 569 -6.66 24.63 -25.22
C LYS A 569 -6.49 26.07 -25.71
N LYS A 570 -5.73 26.89 -25.00
CA LYS A 570 -5.44 28.27 -25.41
C LYS A 570 -4.74 28.29 -26.77
N SER A 571 -3.72 27.43 -26.96
CA SER A 571 -3.02 27.27 -28.23
C SER A 571 -3.94 26.76 -29.33
N ALA A 572 -4.85 25.84 -29.01
CA ALA A 572 -5.86 25.34 -29.94
C ALA A 572 -6.79 26.45 -30.44
N ARG A 573 -7.20 27.38 -29.57
CA ARG A 573 -8.00 28.57 -29.92
C ARG A 573 -7.24 29.54 -30.81
N GLU A 574 -6.00 29.84 -30.45
CA GLU A 574 -5.15 30.78 -31.19
C GLU A 574 -4.81 30.28 -32.60
N LEU A 575 -4.70 28.97 -32.77
CA LEU A 575 -4.45 28.31 -34.05
C LEU A 575 -5.73 27.90 -34.81
N ASN A 576 -6.92 28.33 -34.35
CA ASN A 576 -8.22 28.01 -34.94
C ASN A 576 -8.49 26.50 -35.12
N PHE A 577 -7.97 25.64 -34.24
CA PHE A 577 -8.34 24.23 -34.23
C PHE A 577 -9.82 24.05 -33.84
N SER A 578 -10.44 22.97 -34.32
CA SER A 578 -11.88 22.77 -34.11
C SER A 578 -12.24 22.66 -32.62
N PRO A 579 -13.45 23.12 -32.21
CA PRO A 579 -13.95 22.98 -30.83
C PRO A 579 -13.95 21.54 -30.31
N ASN A 580 -13.89 20.55 -31.21
CA ASN A 580 -13.79 19.13 -30.89
C ASN A 580 -12.45 18.77 -30.20
N LEU A 581 -11.36 19.48 -30.51
CA LEU A 581 -10.07 19.28 -29.87
C LEU A 581 -10.08 19.74 -28.40
N GLU A 582 -10.74 20.85 -28.10
CA GLU A 582 -10.95 21.28 -26.71
C GLU A 582 -11.79 20.28 -25.93
N GLY A 583 -12.87 19.79 -26.54
CA GLY A 583 -13.71 18.73 -25.97
C GLY A 583 -12.93 17.43 -25.73
N MET A 584 -12.02 17.06 -26.63
CA MET A 584 -11.16 15.89 -26.47
C MET A 584 -10.12 16.08 -25.36
N LEU A 585 -9.52 17.27 -25.24
CA LEU A 585 -8.61 17.61 -24.15
C LEU A 585 -9.34 17.60 -22.79
N ASP A 586 -10.57 18.11 -22.73
CA ASP A 586 -11.46 18.01 -21.58
C ASP A 586 -11.78 16.56 -21.24
N GLN A 587 -12.10 15.73 -22.23
CA GLN A 587 -12.36 14.31 -22.02
C GLN A 587 -11.13 13.55 -21.56
N LEU A 588 -9.94 13.86 -22.07
CA LEU A 588 -8.68 13.22 -21.63
C LEU A 588 -8.30 13.62 -20.21
N GLN A 589 -8.46 14.91 -19.86
CA GLN A 589 -8.27 15.42 -18.50
C GLN A 589 -9.29 14.79 -17.54
N ALA A 590 -10.58 14.82 -17.90
CA ALA A 590 -11.65 14.23 -17.11
C ALA A 590 -11.47 12.72 -16.95
N ARG A 591 -11.11 11.98 -18.01
CA ARG A 591 -10.81 10.54 -17.93
C ARG A 591 -9.58 10.25 -17.08
N SER A 592 -8.57 11.12 -17.10
CA SER A 592 -7.40 10.98 -16.21
C SER A 592 -7.80 11.19 -14.75
N TRP A 593 -8.66 12.18 -14.46
CA TRP A 593 -9.19 12.43 -13.11
C TRP A 593 -10.16 11.37 -12.63
N VAL A 594 -11.05 10.90 -13.51
CA VAL A 594 -11.99 9.82 -13.25
C VAL A 594 -11.23 8.53 -13.01
N ARG A 595 -10.18 8.20 -13.78
CA ARG A 595 -9.30 7.07 -13.50
C ARG A 595 -8.61 7.17 -12.13
N ILE A 596 -8.09 8.34 -11.78
CA ILE A 596 -7.43 8.54 -10.47
C ILE A 596 -8.44 8.43 -9.32
N ARG A 597 -9.66 8.95 -9.50
CA ARG A 597 -10.73 8.93 -8.50
C ARG A 597 -11.38 7.56 -8.38
N GLU A 598 -11.71 6.91 -9.50
CA GLU A 598 -12.20 5.53 -9.57
C GLU A 598 -11.19 4.55 -9.01
N ALA A 599 -9.89 4.76 -9.23
CA ALA A 599 -8.86 3.96 -8.57
C ALA A 599 -8.91 4.10 -7.05
N ARG A 600 -9.17 5.30 -6.52
CA ARG A 600 -9.31 5.56 -5.08
C ARG A 600 -10.65 5.05 -4.50
N THR A 601 -11.77 5.25 -5.19
CA THR A 601 -13.10 4.81 -4.73
C THR A 601 -13.30 3.30 -4.91
N ALA A 602 -12.79 2.70 -5.98
CA ALA A 602 -12.83 1.24 -6.14
C ALA A 602 -11.91 0.53 -5.13
N ALA A 603 -10.80 1.16 -4.71
CA ALA A 603 -9.99 0.66 -3.60
C ALA A 603 -10.77 0.71 -2.27
N LEU A 604 -11.59 1.75 -2.07
CA LEU A 604 -12.44 1.90 -0.90
C LEU A 604 -13.63 0.91 -0.89
N GLU A 605 -14.33 0.72 -2.01
CA GLU A 605 -15.47 -0.20 -2.12
C GLU A 605 -15.03 -1.67 -2.10
N GLN A 606 -13.92 -2.04 -2.76
CA GLN A 606 -13.36 -3.40 -2.64
C GLN A 606 -12.90 -3.73 -1.21
N SER A 607 -12.54 -2.72 -0.41
CA SER A 607 -12.27 -2.90 1.02
C SER A 607 -13.54 -3.12 1.85
N LYS A 608 -14.69 -2.55 1.45
CA LYS A 608 -15.99 -2.69 2.12
C LYS A 608 -16.71 -3.98 1.72
N ASP A 609 -16.67 -4.36 0.45
CA ASP A 609 -17.29 -5.59 -0.05
C ASP A 609 -16.59 -6.85 0.47
N ARG A 610 -15.26 -6.76 0.71
CA ARG A 610 -14.51 -7.84 1.37
C ARG A 610 -14.80 -7.97 2.86
N SER A 611 -15.18 -6.91 3.56
CA SER A 611 -15.71 -7.01 4.93
C SER A 611 -17.14 -7.57 4.95
N ALA A 612 -18.00 -7.19 4.00
CA ALA A 612 -19.40 -7.66 3.98
C ALA A 612 -19.57 -9.13 3.52
N SER A 613 -18.63 -9.68 2.74
CA SER A 613 -18.66 -11.07 2.25
C SER A 613 -18.03 -12.10 3.19
N HIS A 614 -17.64 -11.70 4.41
CA HIS A 614 -17.08 -12.58 5.44
C HIS A 614 -18.02 -12.86 6.62
N ASP A 615 -19.28 -12.43 6.56
CA ASP A 615 -20.30 -12.85 7.52
C ASP A 615 -20.77 -14.30 7.23
N PRO A 616 -20.65 -15.25 8.18
CA PRO A 616 -21.18 -16.60 8.00
C PRO A 616 -22.72 -16.61 8.09
N PRO A 617 -23.43 -17.56 7.43
CA PRO A 617 -24.87 -17.65 7.54
C PRO A 617 -25.27 -17.95 8.99
N ARG A 618 -26.26 -17.21 9.49
CA ARG A 618 -26.84 -17.43 10.83
C ARG A 618 -27.30 -18.88 10.96
N PRO A 619 -26.98 -19.59 12.07
CA PRO A 619 -27.49 -20.93 12.27
C PRO A 619 -29.00 -20.88 12.53
N ASP A 620 -29.77 -21.66 11.75
CA ASP A 620 -31.18 -21.94 11.99
C ASP A 620 -31.38 -22.58 13.37
N ARG A 621 -32.49 -22.21 14.01
CA ARG A 621 -32.96 -22.70 15.31
C ARG A 621 -33.54 -24.10 15.24
#